data_AF-A0AAV3FKM0-F1
#
_entry.id   AF-A0AAV3FKM0-F1
#
_cell.length_a   1.000
_cell.length_b   1.000
_cell.length_c   1.000
_cell.angle_alpha   90.00
_cell.angle_beta   90.00
_cell.angle_gamma   90.00
#
_symmetry.space_group_name_H-M   'P 1'
#
loop_
_entity.id
_entity.type
_entity.pdbx_description
1 polymer ?
#
loop_
_entity_poly.entity_id
_entity_poly.type
_entity_poly.pdbx_seq_one_letter_code
_entity_poly.pdbx_strand_id
1 'polypeptide(L)' 'MQNQVAIVMCNRVGKEGDVTFAGQSVVVDPYGNVVSKADDQEQLIIADIDLTQTAAARKQRPFLELRRPEWYD' A
#
# COMPACT_ATOMS: atom_id res chain seq x y z
N MET A 1 9.34 -0.51 -3.11
CA MET A 1 8.20 0.39 -3.38
C MET A 1 8.62 1.61 -4.20
N GLN A 2 7.83 2.06 -5.17
CA GLN A 2 8.18 3.21 -6.04
C GLN A 2 7.95 4.59 -5.42
N ASN A 3 7.15 4.73 -4.36
CA ASN A 3 6.90 6.04 -3.73
C ASN A 3 7.42 6.12 -2.28
N GLN A 4 7.94 5.00 -1.76
CA GLN A 4 8.41 4.89 -0.37
C GLN A 4 7.39 5.45 0.62
N VAL A 5 6.15 4.97 0.51
CA VAL A 5 5.05 5.31 1.41
C VAL A 5 4.39 4.03 1.87
N ALA A 6 3.86 4.03 3.09
CA ALA A 6 2.92 3.01 3.51
C ALA A 6 1.62 3.17 2.72
N ILE A 7 0.99 2.06 2.36
CA ILE A 7 -0.28 2.04 1.63
C ILE A 7 -1.29 1.22 2.42
N VAL A 8 -2.51 1.77 2.54
CA VAL A 8 -3.68 1.05 3.04
C VAL A 8 -4.71 1.00 1.91
N MET A 9 -5.06 -0.21 1.49
CA MET A 9 -6.10 -0.44 0.50
C MET A 9 -7.27 -1.16 1.18
N CYS A 10 -8.41 -0.49 1.20
CA CYS A 10 -9.66 -1.08 1.67
C CYS A 10 -10.45 -1.59 0.46
N ASN A 11 -10.86 -2.85 0.50
CA ASN A 11 -11.65 -3.47 -0.54
C ASN A 11 -12.93 -4.09 0.03
N ARG A 12 -13.88 -4.35 -0.87
CA ARG A 12 -15.16 -4.98 -0.58
C ARG A 12 -15.08 -6.49 -0.75
N VAL A 13 -15.98 -7.21 -0.10
CA VAL A 13 -16.21 -8.65 -0.24
C VAL A 13 -17.64 -8.94 -0.70
N GLY A 14 -17.89 -10.14 -1.18
CA GLY A 14 -19.22 -10.60 -1.60
C GLY A 14 -19.57 -10.30 -3.05
N LYS A 15 -20.85 -10.43 -3.39
CA LYS A 15 -21.37 -10.30 -4.77
C LYS A 15 -22.39 -9.17 -4.86
N GLU A 16 -22.28 -8.35 -5.89
CA GLU A 16 -23.25 -7.31 -6.26
C GLU A 16 -23.61 -7.44 -7.74
N GLY A 17 -24.86 -7.81 -8.03
CA GLY A 17 -25.27 -8.16 -9.40
C GLY A 17 -24.40 -9.28 -9.96
N ASP A 18 -23.74 -9.04 -11.07
CA ASP A 18 -22.82 -9.99 -11.72
C ASP A 18 -21.34 -9.80 -11.31
N VAL A 19 -21.05 -8.88 -10.39
CA VAL A 19 -19.69 -8.59 -9.92
C VAL A 19 -19.42 -9.32 -8.60
N THR A 20 -18.31 -10.05 -8.53
CA THR A 20 -17.78 -10.62 -7.28
C THR A 20 -16.53 -9.85 -6.87
N PHE A 21 -16.53 -9.30 -5.65
CA PHE A 21 -15.39 -8.57 -5.11
C PHE A 21 -14.40 -9.52 -4.44
N ALA A 22 -13.11 -9.28 -4.67
CA ALA A 22 -12.05 -10.16 -4.21
C ALA A 22 -11.76 -10.07 -2.70
N GLY A 23 -12.19 -9.01 -2.01
CA GLY A 23 -11.69 -8.70 -0.67
C GLY A 23 -10.22 -8.34 -0.71
N GLN A 24 -9.40 -8.98 0.13
CA GLN A 24 -7.94 -8.79 0.12
C GLN A 24 -7.51 -7.35 0.43
N SER A 25 -8.27 -6.64 1.27
CA SER A 25 -7.82 -5.38 1.88
C SER A 25 -6.42 -5.57 2.45
N VAL A 26 -5.52 -4.62 2.24
CA VAL A 26 -4.09 -4.82 2.53
C VAL A 26 -3.42 -3.56 3.05
N VAL A 27 -2.52 -3.74 4.00
CA VAL A 27 -1.63 -2.73 4.54
C VAL A 27 -0.20 -3.12 4.16
N VAL A 28 0.53 -2.20 3.53
CA VAL A 28 1.88 -2.41 3.03
C VAL A 28 2.80 -1.31 3.55
N ASP A 29 4.02 -1.67 3.95
CA ASP A 29 5.03 -0.72 4.43
C ASP A 29 5.73 0.04 3.28
N PRO A 30 6.58 1.05 3.58
CA PRO A 30 7.32 1.81 2.57
C PRO A 30 8.33 1.01 1.75
N TYR A 31 8.71 -0.20 2.18
CA TYR A 31 9.60 -1.09 1.44
C TYR A 31 8.84 -1.97 0.45
N GLY A 32 7.56 -2.22 0.71
CA GLY A 32 6.67 -3.08 -0.05
C GLY A 32 6.32 -4.38 0.66
N ASN A 33 6.64 -4.52 1.95
CA ASN A 33 6.27 -5.70 2.72
C ASN A 33 4.82 -5.60 3.17
N VAL A 34 4.10 -6.72 3.14
CA VAL A 34 2.73 -6.82 3.65
C VAL A 34 2.78 -6.83 5.18
N VAL A 35 2.15 -5.81 5.79
CA VAL A 35 2.01 -5.70 7.25
C VAL A 35 0.79 -6.46 7.72
N SER A 36 -0.33 -6.31 7.00
CA SER A 36 -1.57 -7.03 7.29
C SER A 36 -2.38 -7.18 6.01
N LYS A 37 -3.11 -8.27 5.88
CA LYS A 37 -3.93 -8.57 4.70
C LYS A 37 -5.15 -9.39 5.10
N ALA A 38 -6.33 -8.90 4.69
CA ALA A 38 -7.59 -9.60 4.84
C ALA A 38 -7.73 -10.73 3.80
N ASP A 39 -8.67 -11.63 4.04
CA ASP A 39 -9.11 -12.64 3.08
C ASP A 39 -10.30 -12.12 2.23
N ASP A 40 -11.12 -13.03 1.71
CA ASP A 40 -12.31 -12.74 0.90
C ASP A 40 -13.62 -12.66 1.71
N GLN A 41 -13.53 -12.60 3.04
CA GLN A 41 -14.66 -12.48 3.98
C GLN A 41 -14.69 -11.11 4.67
N GLU A 42 -15.86 -10.76 5.20
CA GLU A 42 -16.05 -9.49 5.92
C GLU A 42 -15.27 -9.51 7.23
N GLN A 43 -14.36 -8.54 7.40
CA GLN A 43 -13.53 -8.45 8.60
C GLN A 43 -12.94 -7.05 8.80
N LEU A 44 -12.53 -6.78 10.03
CA LEU A 44 -11.71 -5.62 10.39
C LEU A 44 -10.25 -6.08 10.56
N ILE A 45 -9.36 -5.50 9.75
CA ILE A 45 -7.92 -5.63 9.97
C ILE A 45 -7.38 -4.35 10.63
N ILE A 46 -6.54 -4.52 11.63
CA ILE A 46 -5.86 -3.42 12.34
C ILE A 46 -4.36 -3.63 12.18
N ALA A 47 -3.63 -2.56 11.89
CA ALA A 47 -2.18 -2.59 11.74
C ALA A 47 -1.56 -1.30 12.27
N ASP A 48 -0.44 -1.44 12.97
CA ASP A 48 0.38 -0.31 13.41
C ASP A 48 1.39 0.05 12.31
N ILE A 49 1.47 1.34 11.99
CA ILE A 49 2.38 1.86 10.97
C ILE A 49 3.35 2.85 11.60
N ASP A 50 4.63 2.50 11.54
CA ASP A 50 5.72 3.39 11.93
C ASP A 50 6.08 4.33 10.77
N LEU A 51 5.68 5.59 10.91
CA LEU A 51 5.93 6.64 9.92
C LEU A 51 7.42 6.97 9.77
N THR A 52 8.26 6.65 10.77
CA THR A 52 9.71 6.91 10.68
C THR A 52 10.37 6.05 9.61
N GLN A 53 9.81 4.88 9.30
CA GLN A 53 10.31 4.00 8.24
C GLN A 53 10.26 4.63 6.85
N THR A 54 9.30 5.52 6.60
CA THR A 54 9.23 6.26 5.32
C THR A 54 10.45 7.16 5.14
N ALA A 55 10.82 7.89 6.20
CA ALA A 55 12.02 8.75 6.17
C ALA A 55 13.29 7.92 6.00
N ALA A 56 13.40 6.79 6.70
CA ALA A 56 14.51 5.87 6.57
C ALA A 56 14.63 5.29 5.14
N ALA A 57 13.51 4.84 4.55
CA ALA A 57 13.47 4.29 3.21
C ALA A 57 13.94 5.30 2.16
N ARG A 58 13.46 6.55 2.25
CA ARG A 58 13.87 7.66 1.36
C ARG A 58 15.37 7.97 1.49
N LYS A 59 15.90 8.01 2.71
CA LYS A 59 17.34 8.21 2.96
C LYS A 59 18.19 7.07 2.39
N GLN A 60 17.73 5.83 2.50
CA GLN A 60 18.47 4.67 2.00
C GLN A 60 18.51 4.62 0.46
N ARG A 61 17.42 5.03 -0.21
CA ARG A 61 17.30 5.01 -1.67
C ARG A 61 16.58 6.27 -2.19
N PRO A 62 17.27 7.39 -2.42
CA PRO A 62 16.63 8.68 -2.73
C PRO A 62 16.19 8.82 -4.19
N PHE A 63 15.60 7.79 -4.81
CA PHE A 63 15.26 7.81 -6.24
C PHE A 63 14.21 8.87 -6.61
N LEU A 64 13.40 9.36 -5.65
CA LEU A 64 12.45 10.45 -5.87
C LEU A 64 13.16 11.77 -6.23
N GLU A 65 14.38 11.97 -5.72
CA GLU A 65 15.23 13.12 -6.04
C GLU A 65 15.89 12.98 -7.42
N LEU A 66 16.00 11.74 -7.93
CA LEU A 66 16.59 11.43 -9.24
C LEU A 66 15.60 11.54 -10.40
N ARG A 67 14.35 11.94 -10.11
CA ARG A 67 13.33 12.19 -11.13
C ARG A 67 13.80 13.29 -12.09
N ARG A 68 13.34 13.21 -13.34
CA ARG A 68 13.58 14.21 -14.40
C ARG A 68 12.25 14.78 -14.89
N PRO A 69 11.61 15.66 -14.11
CA PRO A 69 10.30 16.24 -14.45
C PRO A 69 10.25 16.91 -15.81
N GLU A 70 11.38 17.34 -16.35
CA GLU A 70 11.48 17.93 -17.67
C GLU A 70 11.28 16.94 -18.83
N TRP A 71 11.21 15.63 -18.57
CA TRP A 71 11.06 14.58 -19.61
C TRP A 71 9.68 13.92 -19.63
N TYR A 72 8.75 14.34 -18.78
CA TYR A 72 7.39 13.81 -18.75
C TYR A 72 6.38 14.93 -18.45
N ASP A 73 5.15 14.78 -18.94
CA ASP A 73 4.05 15.74 -18.75
C ASP A 73 3.51 15.77 -17.31
#